data_AF-A0A2H0D2K1-F1
#
_entry.id   AF-A0A2H0D2K1-F1
#
_cell.length_a   1.000
_cell.length_b   1.000
_cell.length_c   1.000
_cell.angle_alpha   90.00
_cell.angle_beta   90.00
_cell.angle_gamma   90.00
#
_symmetry.space_group_name_H-M   'P 1'
#
loop_
_entity.id
_entity.type
_entity.pdbx_description
1 polymer ?
#
loop_
_entity_poly.entity_id
_entity_poly.type
_entity_poly.pdbx_seq_one_letter_code
_entity_poly.pdbx_strand_id
1 'polypeptide(L)'
;MQIEIKIIESQIRIEIETIEEYFKLIEDSISSVYKSHSQSLNKKLEILEEEDAQRYYETHIDEVFKLREIMPSYHRYSIFLLIYNFFEHNLNMLCVICEKQIKNDISLKDLSGKGIHKSKLYLTKIMKYTEAFRDIKWNTFLFYNELRNIIVHN
;
A
#
# COMPACT_ATOMS: atom_id res chain seq x y z
N MET A 1 23.05 17.41 10.08
CA MET A 1 22.05 16.63 10.85
C MET A 1 20.64 17.21 10.77
N GLN A 2 20.32 18.40 11.30
CA GLN A 2 18.98 18.98 11.12
C GLN A 2 18.59 19.18 9.65
N ILE A 3 19.55 19.58 8.81
CA ILE A 3 19.36 19.71 7.35
C ILE A 3 19.09 18.34 6.71
N GLU A 4 19.83 17.32 7.12
CA GLU A 4 19.71 15.95 6.58
C GLU A 4 18.37 15.30 6.94
N ILE A 5 17.92 15.48 8.19
CA ILE A 5 16.58 15.03 8.63
C ILE A 5 15.49 15.75 7.84
N LYS A 6 15.61 17.07 7.63
CA LYS A 6 14.65 17.85 6.83
C LYS A 6 14.61 17.40 5.37
N ILE A 7 15.77 17.06 4.79
CA ILE A 7 15.84 16.52 3.42
C ILE A 7 15.10 15.17 3.35
N ILE A 8 15.33 14.27 4.29
CA ILE A 8 14.65 12.97 4.34
C ILE A 8 13.15 13.15 4.54
N GLU A 9 12.74 14.03 5.45
CA GLU A 9 11.31 14.32 5.66
C GLU A 9 10.66 14.87 4.39
N SER A 10 11.35 15.79 3.69
CA SER A 10 10.90 16.32 2.41
C SER A 10 10.77 15.22 1.35
N GLN A 11 11.75 14.32 1.25
CA GLN A 11 11.70 13.20 0.30
C GLN A 11 10.56 12.24 0.62
N ILE A 12 10.36 11.92 1.90
CA ILE A 12 9.25 11.06 2.34
C ILE A 12 7.91 11.68 1.97
N ARG A 13 7.75 12.98 2.19
CA ARG A 13 6.53 13.71 1.86
C ARG A 13 6.22 13.68 0.37
N ILE A 14 7.22 13.96 -0.48
CA ILE A 14 7.09 13.91 -1.93
C ILE A 14 6.66 12.51 -2.39
N GLU A 15 7.26 11.45 -1.84
CA GLU A 15 6.91 10.09 -2.22
C GLU A 15 5.47 9.73 -1.82
N ILE A 16 5.03 10.13 -0.61
CA ILE A 16 3.66 9.92 -0.16
C ILE A 16 2.67 10.64 -1.08
N GLU A 17 2.93 11.92 -1.37
CA GLU A 17 2.09 12.72 -2.29
C GLU A 17 2.03 12.06 -3.68
N THR A 18 3.16 11.58 -4.18
CA THR A 18 3.24 10.88 -5.47
C THR A 18 2.43 9.57 -5.46
N ILE A 19 2.51 8.77 -4.39
CA ILE A 19 1.73 7.54 -4.25
C ILE A 19 0.23 7.85 -4.18
N GLU A 20 -0.17 8.91 -3.47
CA GLU A 20 -1.57 9.33 -3.40
C GLU A 20 -2.11 9.80 -4.75
N GLU A 21 -1.33 10.60 -5.50
CA GLU A 21 -1.67 11.04 -6.85
C GLU A 21 -1.81 9.84 -7.80
N TYR A 22 -0.86 8.91 -7.75
CA TYR A 22 -0.89 7.69 -8.55
C TYR A 22 -2.11 6.82 -8.20
N PHE A 23 -2.42 6.64 -6.92
CA PHE A 23 -3.59 5.89 -6.47
C PHE A 23 -4.88 6.47 -7.06
N LYS A 24 -5.06 7.80 -6.95
CA LYS A 24 -6.24 8.52 -7.46
C LYS A 24 -6.35 8.41 -8.98
N LEU A 25 -5.25 8.65 -9.70
CA LEU A 25 -5.21 8.57 -11.15
C LEU A 25 -5.72 7.22 -11.67
N ILE A 26 -5.27 6.13 -11.05
CA ILE A 26 -5.64 4.78 -11.49
C ILE A 26 -7.06 4.41 -11.02
N GLU A 27 -7.49 4.76 -9.80
CA GLU A 27 -8.88 4.54 -9.36
C GLU A 27 -9.88 5.29 -10.25
N ASP A 28 -9.58 6.54 -10.62
CA ASP A 28 -10.41 7.34 -11.52
C ASP A 28 -10.45 6.72 -12.92
N SER A 29 -9.32 6.23 -13.41
CA SER A 29 -9.24 5.53 -14.70
C SER A 29 -10.10 4.25 -14.71
N ILE A 30 -9.95 3.39 -13.69
CA ILE A 30 -10.75 2.16 -13.57
C ILE A 30 -12.24 2.49 -13.48
N SER A 31 -12.61 3.47 -12.64
CA SER A 31 -13.99 3.92 -12.47
C SER A 31 -14.59 4.47 -13.77
N SER A 32 -13.81 5.24 -14.53
CA SER A 32 -14.21 5.79 -15.83
C SER A 32 -14.45 4.69 -16.87
N VAL A 33 -13.53 3.71 -16.95
CA VAL A 33 -13.66 2.55 -17.87
C VAL A 33 -14.89 1.73 -17.51
N TYR A 34 -15.08 1.40 -16.22
CA TYR A 34 -16.26 0.68 -15.75
C TYR A 34 -17.55 1.41 -16.12
N LYS A 35 -17.63 2.72 -15.86
CA LYS A 35 -18.81 3.54 -16.15
C LYS A 35 -19.12 3.57 -17.65
N SER A 36 -18.11 3.77 -18.49
CA SER A 36 -18.26 3.77 -19.95
C SER A 36 -18.74 2.42 -20.46
N HIS A 37 -18.14 1.32 -19.98
CA HIS A 37 -18.52 -0.04 -20.36
C HIS A 37 -19.96 -0.36 -19.92
N SER A 38 -20.31 -0.07 -18.67
CA SER A 38 -21.66 -0.30 -18.13
C SER A 38 -22.72 0.51 -18.88
N GLN A 39 -22.43 1.77 -19.25
CA GLN A 39 -23.33 2.59 -20.06
C GLN A 39 -23.54 2.02 -21.46
N SER A 40 -22.47 1.54 -22.11
CA SER A 40 -22.55 0.91 -23.43
C SER A 40 -23.38 -0.38 -23.39
N LEU A 41 -23.12 -1.22 -22.37
CA LEU A 41 -23.86 -2.45 -22.13
C LEU A 41 -25.36 -2.16 -21.93
N ASN A 42 -25.71 -1.25 -21.02
CA ASN A 42 -27.12 -0.93 -20.73
C ASN A 42 -27.86 -0.40 -21.96
N LYS A 43 -27.24 0.52 -22.73
CA LYS A 43 -27.83 1.01 -23.99
C LYS A 43 -28.08 -0.10 -25.00
N LYS A 44 -27.20 -1.11 -25.04
CA LYS A 44 -27.37 -2.25 -25.94
C LYS A 44 -28.49 -3.17 -25.47
N LEU A 45 -28.61 -3.40 -24.16
CA LEU A 45 -29.70 -4.21 -23.58
C LEU A 45 -31.07 -3.58 -23.79
N GLU A 46 -31.20 -2.24 -23.73
CA GLU A 46 -32.47 -1.52 -23.93
C GLU A 46 -33.09 -1.69 -25.33
N ILE A 47 -32.28 -2.05 -26.34
CA ILE A 47 -32.71 -2.16 -27.74
C ILE A 47 -32.82 -3.60 -28.24
N LEU A 48 -32.51 -4.59 -27.38
CA LEU A 48 -32.58 -6.01 -27.73
C LEU A 48 -33.88 -6.61 -27.20
N GLU A 49 -34.41 -7.58 -27.95
CA GLU A 49 -35.47 -8.45 -27.46
C GLU A 49 -34.95 -9.31 -26.29
N GLU A 50 -35.85 -9.79 -25.43
CA GLU A 50 -35.50 -10.39 -24.13
C GLU A 50 -34.48 -11.54 -24.23
N GLU A 51 -34.65 -12.46 -25.20
CA GLU A 51 -33.75 -13.59 -25.39
C GLU A 51 -32.34 -13.16 -25.86
N ASP A 52 -32.28 -12.20 -26.78
CA ASP A 52 -31.01 -11.63 -27.26
C ASP A 52 -30.32 -10.78 -26.19
N ALA A 53 -31.09 -10.05 -25.39
CA ALA A 53 -30.59 -9.25 -24.27
C ALA A 53 -29.96 -10.16 -23.21
N GLN A 54 -30.61 -11.27 -22.86
CA GLN A 54 -30.08 -12.25 -21.92
C GLN A 54 -28.75 -12.83 -22.40
N ARG A 55 -28.70 -13.30 -23.65
CA ARG A 55 -27.48 -13.86 -24.25
C ARG A 55 -26.35 -12.83 -24.32
N TYR A 56 -26.69 -11.58 -24.66
CA TYR A 56 -25.74 -10.49 -24.69
C TYR A 56 -25.17 -10.22 -23.29
N TYR A 57 -26.02 -10.13 -22.27
CA TYR A 57 -25.60 -9.93 -20.88
C TYR A 57 -24.68 -11.04 -20.38
N GLU A 58 -25.04 -12.31 -20.61
CA GLU A 58 -24.23 -13.48 -20.22
C GLU A 58 -22.83 -13.46 -20.85
N THR A 59 -22.70 -12.91 -22.05
CA THR A 59 -21.39 -12.80 -22.72
C THR A 59 -20.51 -11.68 -22.12
N HIS A 60 -21.10 -10.71 -21.41
CA HIS A 60 -20.41 -9.52 -20.92
C HIS A 60 -20.29 -9.44 -19.39
N ILE A 61 -20.97 -10.32 -18.65
CA ILE A 61 -20.98 -10.29 -17.18
C ILE A 61 -19.59 -10.46 -16.57
N ASP A 62 -18.73 -11.27 -17.19
CA ASP A 62 -17.35 -11.47 -16.75
C ASP A 62 -16.52 -10.19 -16.86
N GLU A 63 -16.68 -9.42 -17.93
CA GLU A 63 -15.96 -8.16 -18.10
C GLU A 63 -16.47 -7.11 -17.12
N VAL A 64 -17.79 -7.07 -16.87
CA VAL A 64 -18.39 -6.21 -15.83
C VAL A 64 -17.82 -6.56 -14.46
N PHE A 65 -17.77 -7.84 -14.10
CA PHE A 65 -17.21 -8.31 -12.84
C PHE A 65 -15.73 -7.96 -12.72
N LYS A 66 -14.94 -8.18 -13.78
CA LYS A 66 -13.52 -7.83 -13.82
C LYS A 66 -13.27 -6.34 -13.59
N LEU A 67 -14.00 -5.48 -14.29
CA LEU A 67 -13.85 -4.02 -14.19
C LEU A 67 -14.30 -3.48 -12.84
N ARG A 68 -15.36 -4.08 -12.26
CA ARG A 68 -15.95 -3.61 -11.01
C ARG A 68 -15.24 -4.12 -9.76
N GLU A 69 -14.81 -5.37 -9.77
CA GLU A 69 -14.33 -6.06 -8.56
C GLU A 69 -12.84 -6.40 -8.65
N ILE A 70 -12.41 -7.04 -9.74
CA ILE A 70 -11.04 -7.58 -9.85
C ILE A 70 -10.01 -6.45 -9.99
N MET A 71 -10.20 -5.55 -10.97
CA MET A 71 -9.22 -4.50 -11.26
C MET A 71 -9.02 -3.51 -10.09
N PRO A 72 -10.08 -2.98 -9.44
CA PRO A 72 -9.90 -2.16 -8.24
C PRO A 72 -9.21 -2.91 -7.10
N SER A 73 -9.54 -4.19 -6.89
CA SER A 73 -8.93 -4.98 -5.82
C SER A 73 -7.43 -5.16 -6.04
N TYR A 74 -7.01 -5.53 -7.26
CA TYR A 74 -5.59 -5.66 -7.61
C TYR A 74 -4.82 -4.34 -7.45
N HIS A 75 -5.42 -3.23 -7.87
CA HIS A 75 -4.83 -1.91 -7.68
C HIS A 75 -4.64 -1.59 -6.19
N ARG A 76 -5.69 -1.75 -5.39
CA ARG A 76 -5.65 -1.46 -3.94
C ARG A 76 -4.65 -2.34 -3.20
N TYR A 77 -4.56 -3.63 -3.53
CA TYR A 77 -3.55 -4.52 -2.96
C TYR A 77 -2.14 -4.07 -3.33
N SER A 78 -1.92 -3.71 -4.60
CA SER A 78 -0.61 -3.25 -5.08
C SER A 78 -0.18 -1.95 -4.37
N ILE A 79 -1.10 -0.99 -4.23
CA ILE A 79 -0.86 0.27 -3.54
C ILE A 79 -0.61 0.04 -2.04
N PHE A 80 -1.38 -0.83 -1.40
CA PHE A 80 -1.15 -1.17 0.00
C PHE A 80 0.25 -1.75 0.22
N LEU A 81 0.68 -2.68 -0.63
CA LEU A 81 2.02 -3.26 -0.56
C LEU A 81 3.11 -2.21 -0.81
N LEU A 82 2.90 -1.30 -1.77
CA LEU A 82 3.82 -0.21 -2.05
C LEU A 82 4.00 0.70 -0.82
N ILE A 83 2.90 1.17 -0.22
CA ILE A 83 2.91 2.02 0.98
C ILE A 83 3.57 1.31 2.15
N TYR A 84 3.24 0.03 2.36
CA TYR A 84 3.80 -0.74 3.46
C TYR A 84 5.32 -0.94 3.30
N ASN A 85 5.77 -1.32 2.10
CA ASN A 85 7.19 -1.48 1.80
C ASN A 85 7.95 -0.15 1.93
N PHE A 86 7.35 0.95 1.47
CA PHE A 86 7.89 2.30 1.64
C PHE A 86 8.06 2.66 3.12
N PHE A 87 7.04 2.40 3.95
CA PHE A 87 7.12 2.62 5.39
C PHE A 87 8.23 1.79 6.04
N GLU A 88 8.29 0.49 5.76
CA GLU A 88 9.31 -0.40 6.29
C GLU A 88 10.72 0.03 5.88
N HIS A 89 10.90 0.42 4.62
CA HIS A 89 12.16 0.93 4.11
C HIS A 89 12.63 2.15 4.88
N ASN A 90 11.75 3.15 5.05
CA ASN A 90 12.09 4.39 5.76
C ASN A 90 12.37 4.15 7.25
N LEU A 91 11.63 3.23 7.88
CA LEU A 91 11.88 2.86 9.27
C LEU A 91 13.26 2.17 9.43
N ASN A 92 13.66 1.35 8.47
CA ASN A 92 15.00 0.76 8.42
C ASN A 92 16.09 1.80 8.16
N MET A 93 15.85 2.74 7.25
CA MET A 93 16.78 3.84 6.98
C MET A 93 17.00 4.72 8.21
N LEU A 94 15.94 4.98 8.99
CA LEU A 94 16.07 5.67 10.28
C LEU A 94 17.01 4.92 11.23
N CYS A 95 16.89 3.60 11.33
CA CYS A 95 17.79 2.79 12.16
C CYS A 95 19.25 2.90 11.69
N VAL A 96 19.49 2.87 10.38
CA VAL A 96 20.84 3.05 9.80
C VAL A 96 21.41 4.43 10.08
N ILE A 97 20.59 5.48 10.05
CA ILE A 97 21.02 6.84 10.42
C ILE A 97 21.38 6.90 11.90
N CYS A 98 20.55 6.30 12.77
CA CYS A 98 20.82 6.21 14.19
C CYS A 98 22.11 5.44 14.49
N GLU A 99 22.38 4.35 13.77
CA GLU A 99 23.61 3.54 13.89
C GLU A 99 24.87 4.40 13.67
N LYS A 100 24.87 5.28 12.67
CA LYS A 100 25.99 6.21 12.41
C LYS A 100 26.22 7.23 13.54
N GLN A 101 25.23 7.45 14.41
CA GLN A 101 25.28 8.47 15.46
C GLN A 101 25.73 7.93 16.81
N ILE A 102 25.69 6.61 17.01
CA ILE A 102 26.10 5.98 18.26
C ILE A 102 27.42 5.25 18.08
N LYS A 103 28.31 5.35 19.07
CA LYS A 103 29.46 4.43 19.19
C LYS A 103 28.93 3.12 19.78
N ASN A 104 28.41 2.26 18.94
CA ASN A 104 27.95 0.94 19.33
C ASN A 104 28.36 -0.09 18.29
N ASP A 105 28.73 -1.28 18.76
CA ASP A 105 29.23 -2.37 17.90
C ASP A 105 28.07 -3.22 17.34
N ILE A 106 26.83 -2.98 17.77
CA ILE A 106 25.65 -3.71 17.32
C ILE A 106 24.94 -2.91 16.22
N SER A 107 24.98 -3.43 15.00
CA SER A 107 24.27 -2.90 13.84
C SER A 107 22.83 -3.40 13.75
N LEU A 108 22.00 -2.77 12.92
CA LEU A 108 20.67 -3.30 12.60
C LEU A 108 20.73 -4.72 12.01
N LYS A 109 21.79 -5.04 11.27
CA LYS A 109 21.96 -6.34 10.60
C LYS A 109 22.21 -7.48 11.58
N ASP A 110 22.83 -7.18 12.72
CA ASP A 110 23.14 -8.16 13.76
C ASP A 110 21.90 -8.62 14.53
N LEU A 111 20.78 -7.90 14.39
CA LEU A 111 19.53 -8.24 15.05
C LEU A 111 18.73 -9.29 14.29
N SER A 112 18.24 -10.28 15.03
CA SER A 112 17.22 -11.22 14.58
C SER A 112 15.88 -10.53 14.35
N GLY A 113 15.08 -11.06 13.41
CA GLY A 113 13.74 -10.55 13.10
C GLY A 113 13.58 -10.21 11.62
N LYS A 114 12.38 -9.77 11.25
CA LYS A 114 12.03 -9.35 9.88
C LYS A 114 11.20 -8.08 9.91
N GLY A 115 11.32 -7.29 8.85
CA GLY A 115 10.60 -6.04 8.63
C GLY A 115 10.56 -5.10 9.83
N ILE A 116 9.39 -4.51 10.05
CA ILE A 116 9.17 -3.47 11.07
C ILE A 116 9.49 -3.93 12.51
N HIS A 117 9.42 -5.22 12.78
CA HIS A 117 9.76 -5.78 14.10
C HIS A 117 11.25 -5.68 14.40
N LYS A 118 12.11 -5.85 13.38
CA LYS A 118 13.56 -5.69 13.52
C LYS A 118 13.91 -4.24 13.83
N SER A 119 13.32 -3.29 13.11
CA SER A 119 13.54 -1.86 13.32
C SER A 119 13.04 -1.41 14.70
N LYS A 120 11.87 -1.89 15.14
CA LYS A 120 11.38 -1.68 16.52
C LYS A 120 12.36 -2.21 17.56
N LEU A 121 12.89 -3.44 17.37
CA LEU A 121 13.83 -4.03 18.31
C LEU A 121 15.08 -3.16 18.44
N TYR A 122 15.63 -2.70 17.31
CA TYR A 122 16.78 -1.80 17.29
C TYR A 122 16.50 -0.49 18.05
N LEU A 123 15.44 0.21 17.67
CA LEU A 123 15.12 1.52 18.25
C LEU A 123 14.81 1.41 19.75
N THR A 124 14.12 0.36 20.19
CA THR A 124 13.75 0.20 21.60
C THR A 124 14.87 -0.33 22.48
N LYS A 125 15.69 -1.27 22.01
CA LYS A 125 16.72 -1.93 22.83
C LYS A 125 18.09 -1.28 22.72
N ILE A 126 18.44 -0.81 21.53
CA ILE A 126 19.76 -0.22 21.27
C ILE A 126 19.68 1.30 21.49
N MET A 127 18.74 1.97 20.81
CA MET A 127 18.59 3.43 20.92
C MET A 127 17.81 3.88 22.17
N LYS A 128 17.23 2.94 22.94
CA LYS A 128 16.36 3.19 24.11
C LYS A 128 15.16 4.11 23.79
N TYR A 129 14.79 4.22 22.51
CA TYR A 129 13.66 5.01 22.05
C TYR A 129 12.40 4.15 22.05
N THR A 130 11.50 4.40 22.99
CA THR A 130 10.29 3.57 23.18
C THR A 130 8.98 4.30 22.95
N GLU A 131 9.00 5.63 22.85
CA GLU A 131 7.79 6.47 22.81
C GLU A 131 6.89 6.14 21.61
N ALA A 132 7.45 6.10 20.39
CA ALA A 132 6.69 5.80 19.17
C ALA A 132 6.07 4.39 19.13
N PHE A 133 6.52 3.47 19.99
CA PHE A 133 6.08 2.07 19.98
C PHE A 133 5.09 1.71 21.09
N ARG A 134 4.70 2.69 21.91
CA ARG A 134 3.67 2.54 22.96
C ARG A 134 2.30 3.07 22.51
N ASP A 135 2.25 3.78 21.39
CA ASP A 135 1.05 4.37 20.83
C ASP A 135 0.12 3.28 20.23
N ILE A 136 -1.20 3.50 20.31
CA ILE A 136 -2.22 2.72 19.59
C ILE A 136 -1.92 2.67 18.09
N LYS A 137 -1.31 3.71 17.52
CA LYS A 137 -0.86 3.73 16.13
C LYS A 137 0.12 2.61 15.78
N TRP A 138 0.97 2.19 16.72
CA TRP A 138 1.87 1.06 16.49
C TRP A 138 1.10 -0.25 16.28
N ASN A 139 0.01 -0.45 17.01
CA ASN A 139 -0.84 -1.63 16.83
C ASN A 139 -1.50 -1.63 15.44
N THR A 140 -1.84 -0.46 14.89
CA THR A 140 -2.29 -0.35 13.50
C THR A 140 -1.23 -0.83 12.51
N PHE A 141 0.04 -0.48 12.71
CA PHE A 141 1.12 -0.98 11.85
C PHE A 141 1.37 -2.49 11.99
N LEU A 142 1.16 -3.06 13.19
CA LEU A 142 1.19 -4.51 13.39
C LEU A 142 0.07 -5.21 12.61
N PHE A 143 -1.14 -4.65 12.65
CA PHE A 143 -2.25 -5.15 11.84
C PHE A 143 -1.96 -5.04 10.34
N TYR A 144 -1.35 -3.93 9.88
CA TYR A 144 -0.95 -3.79 8.47
C TYR A 144 0.13 -4.80 8.06
N ASN A 145 1.04 -5.16 8.97
CA ASN A 145 2.00 -6.25 8.72
C ASN A 145 1.29 -7.60 8.50
N GLU A 146 0.27 -7.90 9.31
CA GLU A 146 -0.55 -9.11 9.15
C GLU A 146 -1.30 -9.10 7.81
N LEU A 147 -1.96 -7.98 7.47
CA LEU A 147 -2.62 -7.80 6.17
C LEU A 147 -1.64 -7.99 5.00
N ARG A 148 -0.43 -7.44 5.09
CA ARG A 148 0.61 -7.60 4.07
C ARG A 148 0.98 -9.07 3.88
N ASN A 149 1.08 -9.84 4.96
CA ASN A 149 1.38 -11.27 4.87
C ASN A 149 0.24 -12.04 4.23
N ILE A 150 -1.01 -11.70 4.54
CA ILE A 150 -2.20 -12.28 3.91
C ILE A 150 -2.20 -11.97 2.40
N ILE A 151 -1.99 -10.72 2.01
CA ILE A 151 -2.01 -10.30 0.59
C ILE A 151 -0.88 -10.96 -0.23
N VAL A 152 0.29 -11.19 0.36
CA VAL A 152 1.44 -11.79 -0.35
C VAL A 152 1.36 -13.32 -0.45
N HIS A 153 0.66 -13.97 0.48
CA HIS A 153 0.61 -15.44 0.58
C HIS A 153 -0.75 -16.05 0.19
N ASN A 154 -1.74 -15.22 -0.11
CA ASN A 154 -3.00 -15.62 -0.75
C ASN A 154 -2.93 -15.39 -2.26
#